data_AF-A0A520ZLM1-F1
#
_entry.id   AF-A0A520ZLM1-F1
#
_cell.length_a   1.000
_cell.length_b   1.000
_cell.length_c   1.000
_cell.angle_alpha   90.00
_cell.angle_beta   90.00
_cell.angle_gamma   90.00
#
_symmetry.space_group_name_H-M   'P 1'
#
loop_
_entity.id
_entity.type
_entity.pdbx_description
1 polymer ?
#
loop_
_entity_poly.entity_id
_entity_poly.type
_entity_poly.pdbx_seq_one_letter_code
_entity_poly.pdbx_strand_id
1 'polypeptide(L)'
;MSDETIEKLRQVSVATLATALFKRGLRHQVIQDVRPLSQKGRNMVGPAFTLRYMPAREDRNQLVEFRNPDHPQRKAIEDCPPGHVLVMDSRKSATAASAGDILITRLMMRGA
;
A
#
# COMPACT_ATOMS: atom_id res chain seq x y z
N MET A 1 -0.68 14.29 8.52
CA MET A 1 -0.21 13.71 9.81
C MET A 1 1.04 14.47 10.21
N SER A 2 1.25 14.80 11.50
CA SER A 2 2.45 15.52 11.90
C SER A 2 3.68 14.61 11.89
N ASP A 3 4.85 15.18 11.62
CA ASP A 3 6.14 14.46 11.66
C ASP A 3 6.40 13.87 13.04
N GLU A 4 6.00 14.58 14.10
CA GLU A 4 6.07 14.10 15.47
C GLU A 4 5.27 12.80 15.67
N THR A 5 4.07 12.71 15.08
CA THR A 5 3.23 11.50 15.18
C THR A 5 3.89 10.33 14.44
N ILE A 6 4.43 10.59 13.24
CA ILE A 6 5.14 9.59 12.45
C ILE A 6 6.33 9.04 13.26
N GLU A 7 7.13 9.92 13.85
CA GLU A 7 8.34 9.52 14.57
C GLU A 7 8.00 8.71 15.83
N LYS A 8 7.00 9.13 16.59
CA LYS A 8 6.49 8.35 17.72
C LYS A 8 6.04 6.95 17.28
N LEU A 9 5.26 6.86 16.20
CA LEU A 9 4.73 5.58 15.71
C LEU A 9 5.83 4.64 15.17
N ARG A 10 6.94 5.16 14.62
CA ARG A 10 8.07 4.33 14.16
C ARG A 10 8.69 3.50 15.28
N GLN A 11 8.63 4.01 16.52
CA GLN A 11 9.20 3.38 17.71
C GLN A 11 8.26 2.38 18.40
N VAL A 12 7.00 2.30 17.97
CA VAL A 12 5.99 1.41 18.58
C VAL A 12 5.83 0.14 17.75
N SER A 13 5.80 -1.01 18.41
CA SER A 13 5.55 -2.28 17.73
C SER A 13 4.11 -2.38 17.21
N VAL A 14 3.90 -3.12 16.12
CA VAL A 14 2.57 -3.40 15.58
C VAL A 14 1.67 -4.09 16.63
N ALA A 15 2.23 -4.98 17.45
CA ALA A 15 1.49 -5.67 18.52
C ALA A 15 1.00 -4.70 19.61
N THR A 16 1.84 -3.74 19.99
CA THR A 16 1.47 -2.69 20.95
C THR A 16 0.36 -1.80 20.39
N LEU A 17 0.48 -1.38 19.13
CA LEU A 17 -0.56 -0.58 18.46
C LEU A 17 -1.88 -1.33 18.36
N ALA A 18 -1.85 -2.60 17.95
CA ALA A 18 -3.05 -3.44 17.87
C ALA A 18 -3.75 -3.54 19.24
N THR A 19 -3.00 -3.74 20.32
CA THR A 19 -3.54 -3.78 21.70
C THR A 19 -4.15 -2.44 22.12
N ALA A 20 -3.50 -1.31 21.80
CA ALA A 20 -4.02 0.01 22.11
C ALA A 20 -5.33 0.30 21.37
N LEU A 21 -5.43 -0.11 20.10
CA LEU A 21 -6.65 0.02 19.29
C LEU A 21 -7.75 -0.95 19.76
N PHE A 22 -7.38 -2.15 20.22
CA PHE A 22 -8.30 -3.12 20.83
C PHE A 22 -8.99 -2.56 22.07
N LYS A 23 -8.24 -1.92 22.97
CA LYS A 23 -8.80 -1.21 24.13
C LYS A 23 -9.77 -0.09 23.75
N ARG A 24 -9.70 0.41 22.50
CA ARG A 24 -10.62 1.41 21.93
C ARG A 24 -11.75 0.80 21.09
N GLY A 25 -11.95 -0.52 21.14
CA GLY A 25 -13.07 -1.22 20.51
C GLY A 25 -12.79 -1.71 19.08
N LEU A 26 -11.62 -1.46 18.52
CA LEU A 26 -11.26 -1.97 17.19
C LEU A 26 -10.70 -3.39 17.34
N ARG A 27 -11.22 -4.40 16.64
CA ARG A 27 -10.79 -5.82 16.84
C ARG A 27 -9.98 -6.46 15.68
N HIS A 28 -9.93 -5.82 14.51
CA HIS A 28 -9.20 -6.32 13.33
C HIS A 28 -8.26 -5.24 12.76
N GLN A 29 -7.05 -5.10 13.32
CA GLN A 29 -6.10 -4.04 12.94
C GLN A 29 -5.01 -4.47 11.96
N VAL A 30 -4.77 -5.77 11.86
CA VAL A 30 -3.61 -6.32 11.14
C VAL A 30 -4.09 -7.08 9.91
N ILE A 31 -3.57 -6.71 8.75
CA ILE A 31 -3.83 -7.42 7.49
C ILE A 31 -3.07 -8.75 7.55
N GLN A 32 -3.83 -9.85 7.50
CA GLN A 32 -3.28 -11.19 7.56
C GLN A 32 -2.55 -11.54 6.25
N ASP A 33 -1.52 -12.36 6.35
CA ASP A 33 -0.70 -12.86 5.23
C ASP A 33 0.06 -11.79 4.43
N VAL A 34 0.23 -10.59 4.99
CA VAL A 34 1.14 -9.57 4.46
C VAL A 34 2.48 -9.66 5.20
N ARG A 35 3.56 -9.93 4.48
CA ARG A 35 4.90 -10.13 5.05
C ARG A 35 5.93 -9.24 4.34
N PRO A 36 6.93 -8.72 5.06
CA PRO A 36 8.02 -7.98 4.42
C PRO A 36 8.81 -8.90 3.48
N LEU A 37 9.23 -8.38 2.33
CA LEU A 37 10.10 -9.10 1.38
C LEU A 37 11.51 -9.30 1.94
N SER A 38 11.99 -8.39 2.80
CA SER A 38 13.25 -8.50 3.51
C SER A 38 13.18 -7.73 4.83
N GLN A 39 14.04 -8.07 5.79
CA GLN A 39 14.21 -7.22 6.98
C GLN A 39 14.88 -5.90 6.57
N LYS A 40 14.31 -4.77 6.97
CA LYS A 40 14.78 -3.41 6.63
C LYS A 40 15.28 -2.60 7.84
N GLY A 41 15.20 -3.17 9.04
CA GLY A 41 15.67 -2.54 10.29
C GLY A 41 14.87 -1.32 10.78
N ARG A 42 13.83 -0.89 10.05
CA ARG A 42 12.95 0.22 10.43
C ARG A 42 11.50 -0.09 10.07
N ASN A 43 10.57 0.41 10.88
CA ASN A 43 9.14 0.33 10.57
C ASN A 43 8.77 1.36 9.48
N MET A 44 7.93 0.93 8.54
CA MET A 44 7.30 1.82 7.56
C MET A 44 6.04 2.43 8.20
N VAL A 45 6.01 3.76 8.30
CA VAL A 45 4.90 4.51 8.90
C VAL A 45 4.59 5.71 8.02
N GLY A 46 3.34 5.83 7.61
CA GLY A 46 2.83 6.94 6.82
C GLY A 46 1.31 6.82 6.65
N PRO A 47 0.65 7.89 6.16
CA PRO A 47 -0.76 7.80 5.82
C PRO A 47 -0.96 6.80 4.68
N ALA A 48 -2.08 6.07 4.70
CA ALA A 48 -2.39 5.10 3.65
C ALA A 48 -2.88 5.81 2.39
N PHE A 49 -2.26 5.51 1.25
CA PHE A 49 -2.78 5.83 -0.07
C PHE A 49 -3.24 4.51 -0.72
N THR A 50 -4.50 4.40 -1.10
CA THR A 50 -5.12 3.09 -1.37
C THR A 50 -5.43 2.89 -2.85
N LEU A 51 -5.18 1.68 -3.34
CA LEU A 51 -5.59 1.20 -4.66
C LEU A 51 -6.28 -0.14 -4.49
N ARG A 52 -7.42 -0.32 -5.16
CA ARG A 52 -8.20 -1.55 -5.09
C ARG A 52 -8.40 -2.15 -6.48
N TYR A 53 -8.07 -3.42 -6.63
CA TYR A 53 -8.35 -4.18 -7.84
C TYR A 53 -9.75 -4.78 -7.81
N MET A 54 -10.36 -4.85 -8.99
CA MET A 54 -11.63 -5.52 -9.24
C MET A 54 -11.43 -6.60 -10.31
N PRO A 55 -12.33 -7.61 -10.42
CA PRO A 55 -12.27 -8.56 -11.52
C PRO A 55 -12.23 -7.82 -12.86
N ALA A 56 -11.32 -8.23 -13.74
CA ALA A 56 -11.26 -7.72 -15.09
C ALA A 56 -12.52 -8.14 -15.87
N ARG A 57 -13.03 -7.21 -16.66
CA ARG A 57 -14.08 -7.45 -17.65
C ARG A 57 -13.38 -7.70 -18.98
N GLU A 58 -13.48 -8.91 -19.53
CA GLU A 58 -12.78 -9.26 -20.78
C GLU A 58 -13.18 -8.36 -21.94
N ASP A 59 -14.44 -7.91 -21.99
CA ASP A 59 -14.94 -6.97 -22.99
C ASP A 59 -14.37 -5.54 -22.85
N ARG A 60 -13.72 -5.21 -21.73
CA ARG A 60 -13.22 -3.84 -21.43
C ARG A 60 -11.72 -3.77 -21.15
N ASN A 61 -11.12 -4.80 -20.56
CA ASN A 61 -9.74 -4.79 -20.11
C ASN A 61 -8.78 -5.26 -21.22
N GLN A 62 -8.81 -4.55 -22.34
CA GLN A 62 -8.00 -4.84 -23.52
C GLN A 62 -6.61 -4.20 -23.40
N LEU A 63 -5.64 -4.66 -24.19
CA LEU A 63 -4.25 -4.16 -24.13
C LEU A 63 -4.12 -2.64 -24.33
N VAL A 64 -5.06 -2.04 -25.07
CA VAL A 64 -5.09 -0.59 -25.32
C VAL A 64 -5.26 0.22 -24.03
N GLU A 65 -5.95 -0.31 -23.02
CA GLU A 65 -6.20 0.37 -21.75
C GLU A 65 -4.90 0.66 -20.98
N PHE A 66 -3.87 -0.18 -21.15
CA PHE A 66 -2.57 0.01 -20.51
C PHE A 66 -1.73 1.13 -21.14
N ARG A 67 -2.15 1.65 -22.31
CA ARG A 67 -1.56 2.84 -22.92
C ARG A 67 -2.13 4.13 -22.32
N ASN A 68 -3.25 4.05 -21.60
CA ASN A 68 -3.86 5.20 -20.95
C ASN A 68 -2.94 5.71 -19.81
N PRO A 69 -2.44 6.95 -19.87
CA PRO A 69 -1.65 7.51 -18.77
C PRO A 69 -2.45 7.63 -17.47
N ASP A 70 -3.77 7.80 -17.57
CA ASP A 70 -4.69 7.86 -16.43
C ASP A 70 -5.13 6.48 -15.93
N HIS A 71 -4.54 5.38 -16.45
CA HIS A 71 -4.83 4.04 -15.96
C HIS A 71 -4.62 3.99 -14.43
N PRO A 72 -5.62 3.52 -13.64
CA PRO A 72 -5.61 3.69 -12.18
C PRO A 72 -4.34 3.16 -11.48
N GLN A 73 -3.76 2.09 -11.99
CA GLN A 73 -2.50 1.56 -11.47
C GLN A 73 -1.32 2.53 -11.64
N ARG A 74 -1.19 3.15 -12.82
CA ARG A 74 -0.13 4.13 -13.09
C ARG A 74 -0.39 5.41 -12.30
N LYS A 75 -1.65 5.87 -12.32
CA LYS A 75 -2.08 7.03 -11.56
C LYS A 75 -1.80 6.89 -10.06
N ALA A 76 -2.05 5.72 -9.48
CA ALA A 76 -1.73 5.48 -8.07
C ALA A 76 -0.24 5.66 -7.75
N ILE A 77 0.64 5.26 -8.67
CA ILE A 77 2.10 5.45 -8.52
C ILE A 77 2.50 6.90 -8.69
N GLU A 78 1.87 7.65 -9.60
CA GLU A 78 2.19 9.06 -9.88
C GLU A 78 1.54 10.05 -8.91
N ASP A 79 0.45 9.65 -8.24
CA ASP A 79 -0.29 10.52 -7.32
C ASP A 79 0.01 10.25 -5.85
N CYS A 80 0.59 9.09 -5.49
CA CYS A 80 0.92 8.75 -4.09
C CYS A 80 1.84 9.84 -3.49
N PRO A 81 1.45 10.59 -2.46
CA PRO A 81 2.30 11.68 -1.98
C PRO A 81 3.54 11.15 -1.26
N PRO A 82 4.65 11.93 -1.22
CA PRO A 82 5.82 11.56 -0.43
C PRO A 82 5.46 11.23 1.03
N GLY A 83 6.11 10.22 1.59
CA GLY A 83 5.87 9.74 2.97
C GLY A 83 4.56 8.99 3.17
N HIS A 84 3.75 8.77 2.14
CA HIS A 84 2.58 7.89 2.21
C HIS A 84 2.95 6.44 1.94
N VAL A 85 2.16 5.52 2.49
CA VAL A 85 2.29 4.08 2.25
C VAL A 85 1.22 3.67 1.24
N LEU A 86 1.65 3.22 0.05
CA LEU A 86 0.74 2.65 -0.93
C LEU A 86 0.23 1.28 -0.45
N VAL A 87 -1.09 1.15 -0.27
CA VAL A 87 -1.75 -0.10 0.14
C VAL A 87 -2.63 -0.59 -1.01
N MET A 88 -2.28 -1.77 -1.55
CA MET A 88 -2.96 -2.36 -2.70
C MET A 88 -3.81 -3.56 -2.28
N ASP A 89 -5.13 -3.48 -2.47
CA ASP A 89 -6.03 -4.62 -2.28
C ASP A 89 -6.16 -5.42 -3.59
N SER A 90 -5.48 -6.56 -3.63
CA SER A 90 -5.46 -7.50 -4.75
C SER A 90 -6.39 -8.71 -4.54
N ARG A 91 -7.37 -8.59 -3.63
CA ARG A 91 -8.39 -9.61 -3.35
C ARG A 91 -7.83 -10.98 -2.95
N LYS A 92 -6.59 -11.01 -2.42
CA LYS A 92 -5.83 -12.24 -2.13
C LYS A 92 -5.67 -13.18 -3.34
N SER A 93 -5.75 -12.65 -4.57
CA SER A 93 -5.55 -13.47 -5.77
C SER A 93 -4.08 -13.54 -6.14
N ALA A 94 -3.54 -14.77 -6.21
CA ALA A 94 -2.19 -15.01 -6.69
C ALA A 94 -2.10 -15.16 -8.23
N THR A 95 -3.23 -15.10 -8.94
CA THR A 95 -3.28 -15.33 -10.40
C THR A 95 -2.82 -14.12 -11.22
N ALA A 96 -2.57 -12.97 -10.59
CA ALA A 96 -2.16 -11.74 -11.26
C ALA A 96 -1.20 -10.93 -10.38
N ALA A 97 -0.20 -10.31 -11.01
CA ALA A 97 0.73 -9.43 -10.33
C ALA A 97 0.12 -8.02 -10.17
N SER A 98 0.25 -7.44 -8.97
CA SER A 98 -0.28 -6.10 -8.67
C SER A 98 0.74 -4.99 -8.95
N ALA A 99 2.03 -5.28 -8.84
CA ALA A 99 3.10 -4.36 -9.24
C ALA A 99 4.38 -5.13 -9.54
N GLY A 100 5.24 -4.53 -10.36
CA GLY A 100 6.59 -4.99 -10.65
C GLY A 100 7.63 -3.93 -10.27
N ASP A 101 8.89 -4.25 -10.52
CA ASP A 101 10.06 -3.39 -10.27
C ASP A 101 9.94 -1.99 -10.88
N ILE A 102 9.42 -1.85 -12.09
CA ILE A 102 9.26 -0.55 -12.77
C ILE A 102 8.39 0.40 -11.93
N LEU A 103 7.21 -0.07 -11.51
CA LEU A 103 6.25 0.74 -10.77
C LEU A 103 6.73 1.02 -9.35
N ILE A 104 7.31 0.01 -8.67
CA ILE A 104 7.79 0.15 -7.30
C ILE A 104 9.04 1.04 -7.23
N THR A 105 9.96 0.92 -8.20
CA THR A 105 11.12 1.81 -8.29
C THR A 105 10.68 3.26 -8.52
N ARG A 106 9.70 3.49 -9.40
CA ARG A 106 9.13 4.81 -9.62
C ARG A 106 8.51 5.39 -8.35
N LEU A 107 7.73 4.59 -7.62
CA LEU A 107 7.14 4.98 -6.34
C LEU A 107 8.22 5.39 -5.32
N MET A 108 9.27 4.58 -5.19
CA MET A 108 10.41 4.87 -4.31
C MET A 108 11.11 6.19 -4.67
N MET A 109 11.31 6.46 -5.97
CA MET A 109 11.90 7.73 -6.44
C MET A 109 11.02 8.94 -6.16
N ARG A 110 9.70 8.75 -6.00
CA ARG A 110 8.76 9.79 -5.57
C ARG A 110 8.72 9.97 -4.04
N GLY A 111 9.48 9.19 -3.29
CA GLY A 111 9.62 9.33 -1.84
C GLY A 111 8.47 8.72 -1.03
N ALA A 112 7.72 7.79 -1.63
CA ALA A 112 6.76 6.94 -0.93
C ALA A 112 7.41 5.59 -0.57
#